data_AF-A0A645I2C5-F1
#
_entry.id   AF-A0A645I2C5-F1
#
_cell.length_a   1.000
_cell.length_b   1.000
_cell.length_c   1.000
_cell.angle_alpha   90.00
_cell.angle_beta   90.00
_cell.angle_gamma   90.00
#
_symmetry.space_group_name_H-M   'P 1'
#
loop_
_entity.id
_entity.type
_entity.pdbx_description
1 polymer ?
#
loop_
_entity_poly.entity_id
_entity_poly.type
_entity_poly.pdbx_seq_one_letter_code
_entity_poly.pdbx_strand_id
1 'polypeptide(L)'
;MLRDTEIFLLDEPTRGIDIGAKFEIYTLIHQLAQQGKAVILVSPEMEELIGLCNRIYIMYEGKIMDEVEGERKTQEVIINSLLGVKEK
;
A
#
# COMPACT_ATOMS: atom_id res chain seq x y z
N MET A 1 -20.80 -7.96 -13.70
CA MET A 1 -20.46 -7.84 -12.27
C MET A 1 -19.15 -8.57 -12.06
N LEU A 2 -18.12 -7.88 -11.52
CA LEU A 2 -17.01 -8.60 -10.89
C LEU A 2 -17.65 -9.62 -9.96
N ARG A 3 -17.26 -10.89 -10.10
CA ARG A 3 -17.69 -11.99 -9.23
C ARG A 3 -17.52 -11.56 -7.77
N ASP A 4 -18.21 -12.21 -6.85
CA ASP A 4 -18.12 -11.94 -5.42
C ASP A 4 -16.69 -12.19 -4.90
N THR A 5 -15.81 -11.23 -5.17
CA THR A 5 -14.37 -11.29 -4.95
C THR A 5 -14.13 -10.72 -3.57
N GLU A 6 -13.48 -11.50 -2.72
CA GLU A 6 -13.15 -11.12 -1.34
C GLU A 6 -11.77 -10.47 -1.22
N ILE A 7 -10.86 -10.75 -2.17
CA ILE A 7 -9.45 -10.34 -2.12
C ILE A 7 -9.04 -9.73 -3.46
N PHE A 8 -8.49 -8.52 -3.41
CA PHE A 8 -7.96 -7.79 -4.56
C PHE A 8 -6.45 -7.62 -4.41
N LEU A 9 -5.69 -8.03 -5.43
CA LEU A 9 -4.25 -7.75 -5.53
C LEU A 9 -4.05 -6.70 -6.62
N LEU A 10 -3.49 -5.56 -6.25
CA LEU A 10 -3.26 -4.41 -7.12
C LEU A 10 -1.76 -4.15 -7.20
N ASP A 11 -1.18 -4.41 -8.37
CA ASP A 11 0.25 -4.22 -8.63
C ASP A 11 0.46 -2.95 -9.46
N GLU A 12 1.01 -1.92 -8.80
CA GLU A 12 1.25 -0.58 -9.32
C GLU A 12 0.02 0.02 -10.05
N PRO A 13 -1.17 0.09 -9.40
CA PRO A 13 -2.44 0.35 -10.07
C PRO A 13 -2.55 1.73 -10.74
N THR A 14 -1.67 2.65 -10.38
CA THR A 14 -1.64 4.04 -10.84
C THR A 14 -0.50 4.35 -11.81
N ARG A 15 0.32 3.35 -12.17
CA ARG A 15 1.47 3.57 -13.07
C ARG A 15 1.01 4.03 -14.44
N GLY A 16 1.52 5.18 -14.89
CA GLY A 16 1.19 5.74 -16.20
C GLY A 16 -0.19 6.42 -16.26
N ILE A 17 -0.84 6.60 -15.11
CA ILE A 17 -2.10 7.34 -14.98
C ILE A 17 -1.79 8.80 -14.63
N ASP A 18 -2.54 9.74 -15.21
CA ASP A 18 -2.42 11.15 -14.88
C ASP A 18 -2.87 11.43 -13.44
N ILE A 19 -2.40 12.54 -12.87
CA ILE A 19 -2.68 12.92 -11.48
C ILE A 19 -4.18 13.06 -11.21
N GLY A 20 -4.98 13.47 -12.21
CA GLY A 20 -6.43 13.62 -12.04
C GLY A 20 -7.13 12.28 -11.87
N ALA A 21 -6.83 11.32 -12.74
CA ALA A 21 -7.43 9.98 -12.71
C ALA A 21 -6.94 9.11 -11.54
N LYS A 22 -5.76 9.39 -10.96
CA LYS A 22 -5.27 8.67 -9.75
C LYS A 22 -6.25 8.74 -8.58
N PHE A 23 -6.90 9.89 -8.37
CA PHE A 23 -7.85 10.06 -7.28
C PHE A 23 -9.06 9.13 -7.39
N GLU A 24 -9.50 8.79 -8.60
CA GLU A 24 -10.59 7.84 -8.82
C GLU A 24 -10.17 6.44 -8.39
N ILE A 25 -8.94 6.03 -8.70
CA ILE A 25 -8.37 4.74 -8.30
C ILE A 25 -8.27 4.65 -6.77
N TYR A 26 -7.77 5.70 -6.11
CA TYR A 26 -7.69 5.77 -4.65
C TYR A 26 -9.07 5.64 -4.01
N THR A 27 -10.05 6.35 -4.56
CA THR A 27 -11.44 6.31 -4.09
C THR A 27 -12.02 4.91 -4.21
N LEU A 28 -11.79 4.22 -5.33
CA LEU A 28 -12.23 2.85 -5.54
C LEU A 28 -11.58 1.88 -4.54
N ILE A 29 -10.27 1.97 -4.33
CA ILE A 29 -9.55 1.14 -3.34
C ILE A 29 -10.15 1.32 -1.95
N HIS A 30 -10.37 2.56 -1.55
CA HIS A 30 -10.97 2.88 -0.26
C HIS A 30 -12.39 2.34 -0.13
N GLN A 31 -13.22 2.45 -1.18
CA GLN A 31 -14.58 1.89 -1.20
C GLN A 31 -14.57 0.36 -1.07
N LEU A 32 -13.64 -0.34 -1.73
CA LEU A 32 -13.48 -1.79 -1.59
C LEU A 32 -13.15 -2.16 -0.14
N ALA A 33 -12.20 -1.46 0.47
CA ALA A 33 -11.84 -1.68 1.87
C ALA A 33 -13.02 -1.42 2.82
N GLN A 34 -13.79 -0.34 2.59
CA GLN A 34 -15.00 -0.03 3.38
C GLN A 34 -16.11 -1.08 3.25
N GLN A 35 -16.16 -1.80 2.13
CA GLN A 35 -17.09 -2.92 1.92
C GLN A 35 -16.62 -4.21 2.63
N GLY A 36 -15.51 -4.16 3.39
CA GLY A 36 -14.95 -5.32 4.08
C GLY A 36 -14.12 -6.23 3.19
N LYS A 37 -13.81 -5.82 1.96
CA LYS A 37 -12.96 -6.59 1.04
C LYS A 37 -11.49 -6.40 1.41
N ALA A 38 -10.69 -7.45 1.28
CA ALA A 38 -9.24 -7.37 1.48
C ALA A 38 -8.56 -6.79 0.23
N VAL A 39 -7.70 -5.79 0.40
CA VAL A 39 -6.91 -5.21 -0.69
C VAL A 39 -5.42 -5.34 -0.35
N ILE A 40 -4.66 -5.96 -1.24
CA ILE A 40 -3.21 -6.02 -1.22
C ILE A 40 -2.72 -5.06 -2.29
N LEU A 41 -2.07 -3.99 -1.85
CA LEU A 41 -1.51 -2.96 -2.73
C LEU A 41 0.02 -3.11 -2.78
N VAL A 42 0.56 -3.23 -3.99
CA VAL A 42 1.98 -3.08 -4.28
C VAL A 42 2.13 -1.77 -5.05
N SER A 43 2.96 -0.86 -4.53
CA SER A 43 3.17 0.44 -5.15
C SER A 43 4.58 0.94 -4.88
N PRO A 44 5.24 1.58 -5.87
CA PRO A 44 6.48 2.31 -5.66
C PRO A 44 6.24 3.71 -5.07
N GLU A 45 4.99 4.17 -5.00
CA GLU A 45 4.62 5.51 -4.55
C GLU A 45 4.33 5.52 -3.04
N MET A 46 5.19 6.18 -2.28
CA MET A 46 5.09 6.20 -0.81
C MET A 46 3.77 6.81 -0.32
N GLU A 47 3.26 7.83 -1.02
CA GLU A 47 1.99 8.50 -0.70
C GLU A 47 0.81 7.53 -0.75
N GLU A 48 0.81 6.60 -1.71
CA GLU A 48 -0.23 5.57 -1.83
C GLU A 48 -0.16 4.58 -0.68
N LEU A 49 1.05 4.09 -0.36
CA LEU A 49 1.26 3.15 0.73
C LEU A 49 0.83 3.76 2.07
N ILE A 50 1.25 4.99 2.36
CA ILE A 50 0.94 5.67 3.61
C ILE A 50 -0.55 6.02 3.70
N GLY A 51 -1.13 6.52 2.60
CA GLY A 51 -2.49 7.04 2.55
C GLY A 51 -3.58 5.97 2.46
N LEU A 52 -3.32 4.85 1.79
CA LEU A 52 -4.33 3.82 1.51
C LEU A 52 -4.20 2.59 2.41
N CYS A 53 -2.98 2.17 2.74
CA CYS A 53 -2.77 0.92 3.46
C CYS A 53 -2.97 1.10 4.97
N ASN A 54 -3.67 0.19 5.63
CA ASN A 54 -3.70 0.15 7.10
C ASN A 54 -2.36 -0.31 7.68
N ARG A 55 -1.68 -1.21 6.96
CA ARG A 55 -0.40 -1.83 7.30
C ARG A 55 0.45 -1.98 6.04
N ILE A 56 1.76 -1.82 6.17
CA ILE A 56 2.72 -1.93 5.07
C ILE A 56 3.78 -2.97 5.46
N TYR A 57 4.03 -3.91 4.55
CA TYR A 57 5.12 -4.88 4.67
C TYR A 57 6.28 -4.46 3.81
N ILE A 58 7.48 -4.48 4.37
CA ILE A 58 8.72 -4.17 3.67
C ILE A 58 9.40 -5.49 3.32
N MET A 59 9.61 -5.73 2.03
CA MET A 59 10.18 -6.99 1.52
C MET A 59 11.52 -6.75 0.82
N TYR A 60 12.51 -7.59 1.12
CA TYR A 60 13.81 -7.61 0.45
C TYR A 60 14.26 -9.07 0.25
N GLU A 61 14.70 -9.41 -0.96
CA GLU A 61 15.12 -10.79 -1.34
C GLU A 61 14.12 -11.88 -0.91
N GLY A 62 12.82 -11.63 -1.11
CA GLY A 62 11.76 -12.58 -0.78
C GLY A 62 11.48 -12.75 0.72
N LYS A 63 12.08 -11.92 1.58
CA LYS A 63 11.85 -11.92 3.03
C LYS A 63 11.19 -10.62 3.47
N ILE A 64 10.25 -10.74 4.40
CA ILE A 64 9.68 -9.59 5.10
C ILE A 64 10.71 -9.11 6.12
N MET A 65 11.15 -7.87 5.97
CA MET A 65 12.17 -7.21 6.79
C MET A 65 11.55 -6.42 7.94
N ASP A 66 10.41 -5.77 7.70
CA ASP A 66 9.64 -5.05 8.72
C ASP A 66 8.15 -5.00 8.38
N GLU A 67 7.35 -4.72 9.40
CA GLU A 67 5.92 -4.44 9.35
C GLU A 67 5.68 -3.07 10.00
N VAL A 68 5.08 -2.14 9.26
CA VAL A 68 4.78 -0.79 9.75
C VAL A 68 3.29 -0.50 9.67
N GLU A 69 2.75 0.08 10.73
CA GLU A 69 1.33 0.39 10.90
C GLU A 69 1.12 1.62 11.79
N GLY A 70 -0.09 2.15 11.80
CA GLY A 70 -0.45 3.32 12.62
C GLY A 70 0.46 4.53 12.37
N GLU A 71 0.93 5.16 13.44
CA GLU A 71 1.79 6.34 13.41
C GLU A 71 3.20 6.06 12.84
N ARG A 72 3.62 4.79 12.76
CA ARG A 72 4.91 4.40 12.17
C ARG A 72 4.88 4.37 10.64
N LYS A 73 3.72 4.54 9.99
CA LYS A 73 3.61 4.65 8.52
C LYS A 73 4.11 6.00 8.03
N THR A 74 5.37 6.32 8.31
CA THR A 74 6.03 7.52 7.80
C THR A 74 7.06 7.13 6.76
N GLN A 75 7.30 8.04 5.82
CA GLN A 75 8.30 7.83 4.78
C GLN A 75 9.70 7.57 5.36
N GLU A 76 10.05 8.26 6.45
CA GLU A 76 11.32 8.08 7.15
C GLU A 76 11.48 6.66 7.70
N VAL A 77 10.48 6.16 8.45
CA VAL A 77 10.53 4.80 9.02
C VAL A 77 10.63 3.74 7.93
N ILE A 78 9.88 3.90 6.84
CA ILE A 78 9.90 2.95 5.72
C ILE A 78 11.27 2.93 5.03
N ILE A 79 11.86 4.09 4.77
CA ILE A 79 13.20 4.20 4.18
C ILE A 79 14.26 3.61 5.11
N ASN A 80 14.23 3.95 6.40
CA ASN A 80 15.18 3.42 7.37
C ASN A 80 15.11 1.89 7.46
N SER A 81 13.89 1.34 7.41
CA SER A 81 13.65 -0.10 7.42
C SER A 81 14.19 -0.79 6.15
N LEU A 82 14.03 -0.18 4.97
CA LEU A 82 14.62 -0.65 3.71
C LEU A 82 16.16 -0.65 3.74
N LEU A 83 16.76 0.36 4.37
CA LEU A 83 18.21 0.49 4.53
C LEU A 83 18.77 -0.40 5.65
N GLY A 84 17.92 -1.11 6.40
CA GLY A 84 18.34 -1.93 7.54
C GLY A 84 18.79 -1.11 8.76
N VAL A 85 18.47 0.19 8.80
CA VAL A 85 18.74 1.06 9.94
C VAL A 85 17.59 0.88 10.94
N LYS A 86 17.77 -0.04 11.90
CA LYS A 86 16.81 -0.21 13.00
C LYS A 86 17.00 0.91 14.02
N GLU A 87 16.02 1.79 14.17
CA GLU A 87 15.93 2.63 15.35
C GLU A 87 15.70 1.74 16.58
N LYS A 88 16.48 2.00 17.64
CA LYS A 88 16.43 1.27 18.91
C LYS A 88 15.33 1.78 19.80
#